data_AF-A0A1S3HBF9-F1
#
_entry.id   AF-A0A1S3HBF9-F1
#
_cell.length_a   1.000
_cell.length_b   1.000
_cell.length_c   1.000
_cell.angle_alpha   90.00
_cell.angle_beta   90.00
_cell.angle_gamma   90.00
#
_symmetry.space_group_name_H-M   'P 1'
#
loop_
_entity.id
_entity.type
_entity.pdbx_description
1 polymer ?
#
loop_
_entity_poly.entity_id
_entity_poly.type
_entity_poly.pdbx_seq_one_letter_code
_entity_poly.pdbx_strand_id
1 'polypeptide(L)'
;MSASLVRKGLELFKDDLETLQDSNSPKKGKSEKSDSTSSRNLLGTNKKGVKKQKERLTQKPNKNKVTIKGKKLKSVVEEYRKNKPKDNTTDNLYFLQLLSNSHKPHSSVVEKIMEQHRGKLAKDRPPEPVVKEEGSVFTDRDFDKFEEEYDW
;
A
#
# COMPACT_ATOMS: atom_id res chain seq x y z
N MET A 1 3.78 -1.44 9.25
CA MET A 1 2.90 -1.09 10.39
C MET A 1 1.65 -0.40 9.85
N SER A 2 0.44 -0.77 10.31
CA SER A 2 -0.80 -0.17 9.82
C SER A 2 -1.04 1.21 10.43
N ALA A 3 -1.59 2.14 9.64
CA ALA A 3 -1.92 3.49 10.11
C ALA A 3 -2.94 3.50 11.27
N SER A 4 -3.80 2.48 11.36
CA SER A 4 -4.72 2.30 12.48
C SER A 4 -4.01 1.98 13.78
N LEU A 5 -2.93 1.19 13.74
CA LEU A 5 -2.14 0.85 14.92
C LEU A 5 -1.38 2.07 15.46
N VAL A 6 -0.82 2.90 14.57
CA VAL A 6 -0.18 4.16 14.96
C VAL A 6 -1.18 5.13 15.59
N ARG A 7 -2.38 5.27 15.00
CA ARG A 7 -3.43 6.13 15.56
C ARG A 7 -3.91 5.67 16.93
N LYS A 8 -4.12 4.36 17.10
CA LYS A 8 -4.53 3.78 18.39
C LYS A 8 -3.43 3.89 19.44
N GLY A 9 -2.17 3.72 19.04
CA GLY A 9 -1.01 3.93 19.91
C GLY A 9 -0.94 5.38 20.39
N LEU A 10 -1.04 6.35 19.48
CA LEU A 10 -1.06 7.77 19.84
C LEU A 10 -2.28 8.16 20.68
N GLU A 11 -3.42 7.48 20.52
CA GLU A 11 -4.63 7.73 21.28
C GLU A 11 -4.52 7.29 22.75
N LEU A 12 -3.80 6.20 23.02
CA LEU A 12 -3.55 5.71 24.38
C LEU A 12 -2.64 6.65 25.19
N PHE A 13 -1.75 7.39 24.53
CA PHE A 13 -0.81 8.33 25.18
C PHE A 13 -1.32 9.78 25.22
N LYS A 14 -2.57 10.06 24.83
CA LYS A 14 -3.13 11.43 24.84
C LYS A 14 -3.17 12.01 26.25
N ASP A 15 -3.64 11.21 27.23
CA ASP A 15 -3.81 11.68 28.61
C ASP A 15 -2.45 11.96 29.27
N ASP A 16 -1.44 11.13 29.00
CA ASP A 16 -0.07 11.35 29.48
C ASP A 16 0.57 12.60 28.85
N LEU A 17 0.28 12.86 27.57
CA LEU A 17 0.81 14.02 26.85
C LEU A 17 0.17 15.33 27.32
N GLU A 18 -1.11 15.31 27.71
CA GLU A 18 -1.81 16.49 28.24
C GLU A 18 -1.23 16.93 29.59
N THR A 19 -0.79 15.99 30.45
CA THR A 19 -0.18 16.34 31.75
C THR A 19 1.21 17.01 31.64
N LEU A 20 1.88 16.88 30.50
CA LEU A 20 3.18 17.53 30.23
C LEU A 20 3.03 18.88 29.53
N GLN A 21 1.81 19.27 29.14
CA GLN A 21 1.55 20.46 28.34
C GLN A 21 0.92 21.62 29.14
N ASP A 22 1.17 21.69 30.44
CA ASP A 22 0.83 22.84 31.28
C ASP A 22 2.01 23.83 31.39
N SER A 23 2.32 24.49 30.28
CA SER A 23 2.71 25.91 30.23
C SER A 23 2.97 26.34 28.78
N ASN A 24 2.23 27.36 28.33
CA ASN A 24 2.41 28.05 27.05
C ASN A 24 2.01 27.30 25.76
N SER A 25 0.71 27.04 25.57
CA SER A 25 0.14 26.97 24.22
C SER A 25 -1.21 27.71 24.13
N PRO A 26 -1.48 28.43 23.01
CA PRO A 26 -2.68 29.25 22.89
C PRO A 26 -3.93 28.37 22.83
N LYS A 27 -4.90 28.64 23.70
CA LYS A 27 -6.23 28.03 23.71
C LYS A 27 -6.85 28.12 22.31
N LYS A 28 -6.80 27.03 21.55
CA LYS A 28 -7.57 26.89 20.30
C LYS A 28 -9.05 26.96 20.67
N GLY A 29 -9.73 27.94 20.09
CA GLY A 29 -11.14 28.21 20.34
C GLY A 29 -12.00 26.98 20.17
N LYS A 30 -12.99 26.84 21.05
CA LYS A 30 -14.08 25.87 20.95
C LYS A 30 -14.69 26.02 19.54
N SER A 31 -14.51 25.02 18.68
CA SER A 31 -15.30 24.93 17.46
C SER A 31 -16.75 24.73 17.88
N GLU A 32 -17.60 25.71 17.60
CA GLU A 32 -19.05 25.57 17.67
C GLU A 32 -19.44 24.28 16.94
N LYS A 33 -20.14 23.40 17.64
CA LYS A 33 -20.75 22.22 17.03
C LYS A 33 -21.78 22.75 16.05
N SER A 34 -21.46 22.75 14.76
CA SER A 34 -22.42 23.06 13.71
C SER A 34 -23.64 22.17 13.90
N ASP A 35 -24.81 22.77 14.05
CA ASP A 35 -26.08 22.07 14.24
C ASP A 35 -26.27 21.00 13.15
N SER A 36 -26.04 19.74 13.54
CA SER A 36 -26.26 18.58 12.67
C SER A 36 -27.72 18.49 12.19
N THR A 37 -28.61 19.24 12.84
CA THR A 37 -30.03 19.40 12.54
C THR A 37 -30.27 20.09 11.19
N SER A 38 -29.48 21.12 10.84
CA SER A 38 -29.70 21.87 9.58
C SER A 38 -29.42 21.01 8.35
N SER A 39 -28.35 20.21 8.39
CA SER A 39 -28.01 19.29 7.28
C SER A 39 -29.01 18.15 7.08
N ARG A 40 -29.74 17.75 8.14
CA ARG A 40 -30.70 16.64 8.12
C ARG A 40 -31.98 17.00 7.35
N ASN A 41 -32.37 18.28 7.37
CA ASN A 41 -33.55 18.81 6.67
C ASN A 41 -33.35 18.98 5.15
N LEU A 42 -32.11 18.85 4.65
CA LEU A 42 -31.74 19.00 3.23
C LEU A 42 -31.59 17.65 2.49
N LEU A 43 -31.78 16.52 3.17
CA LEU A 43 -31.61 15.18 2.62
C LEU A 43 -32.97 14.54 2.34
N GLY A 44 -33.17 13.97 1.15
CA GLY A 44 -34.35 13.16 0.84
C GLY A 44 -34.33 11.81 1.57
N THR A 45 -35.50 11.24 1.86
CA THR A 45 -35.70 10.00 2.65
C THR A 45 -35.26 8.70 1.94
N ASN A 46 -34.66 8.80 0.74
CA ASN A 46 -34.32 7.64 -0.08
C ASN A 46 -33.05 6.96 0.43
N LYS A 47 -33.16 5.73 0.94
CA LYS A 47 -32.09 4.95 1.61
C LYS A 47 -30.79 4.81 0.78
N LYS A 48 -30.88 4.89 -0.55
CA LYS A 48 -29.75 4.85 -1.48
C LYS A 48 -29.36 6.28 -1.88
N GLY A 49 -28.15 6.72 -1.52
CA GLY A 49 -27.58 8.00 -1.98
C GLY A 49 -27.45 9.11 -0.92
N VAL A 50 -28.12 9.00 0.22
CA VAL A 50 -28.03 9.95 1.36
C VAL A 50 -26.58 10.16 1.81
N LYS A 51 -25.77 9.09 1.86
CA LYS A 51 -24.36 9.16 2.24
C LYS A 51 -23.55 10.08 1.31
N LYS A 52 -23.77 9.96 -0.01
CA LYS A 52 -23.08 10.76 -1.04
C LYS A 52 -23.56 12.21 -1.05
N GLN A 53 -24.84 12.45 -0.75
CA GLN A 53 -25.39 13.80 -0.60
C GLN A 53 -24.84 14.50 0.66
N LYS A 54 -24.80 13.78 1.79
CA LYS A 54 -24.19 14.29 3.03
C LYS A 54 -22.72 14.62 2.82
N GLU A 55 -21.99 13.74 2.13
CA GLU A 55 -20.59 13.97 1.80
C GLU A 55 -20.41 15.24 0.96
N ARG A 56 -21.20 15.46 -0.09
CA ARG A 56 -21.18 16.69 -0.89
C ARG A 56 -21.52 17.96 -0.10
N LEU A 57 -22.46 17.89 0.84
CA LEU A 57 -22.82 19.01 1.71
C LEU A 57 -21.70 19.33 2.73
N THR A 58 -20.99 18.31 3.20
CA THR A 58 -19.85 18.48 4.13
C THR A 58 -18.55 18.86 3.43
N GLN A 59 -18.41 18.51 2.14
CA GLN A 59 -17.26 18.91 1.34
C GLN A 59 -17.42 20.38 0.96
N LYS A 60 -16.71 21.25 1.69
CA LYS A 60 -16.53 22.65 1.29
C LYS A 60 -16.05 22.66 -0.17
N PRO A 61 -16.57 23.56 -1.03
CA PRO A 61 -16.07 23.66 -2.40
C PRO A 61 -14.57 23.91 -2.29
N ASN A 62 -13.76 23.00 -2.85
CA ASN A 62 -12.33 23.21 -2.99
C ASN A 62 -12.17 24.47 -3.84
N LYS A 63 -11.98 25.62 -3.19
CA LYS A 63 -11.74 26.92 -3.80
C LYS A 63 -10.30 26.95 -4.35
N ASN A 64 -9.96 25.99 -5.20
CA ASN A 64 -8.80 26.08 -6.07
C ASN A 64 -9.23 26.77 -7.37
N LYS A 65 -9.90 27.93 -7.24
CA LYS A 65 -9.90 28.90 -8.33
C LYS A 65 -8.47 29.43 -8.38
N VAL A 66 -7.75 29.11 -9.44
CA VAL A 66 -6.38 29.58 -9.70
C VAL A 66 -6.46 31.07 -10.02
N THR A 67 -6.79 31.90 -9.04
CA THR A 67 -6.64 33.35 -9.16
C THR A 67 -5.17 33.66 -8.87
N ILE A 68 -4.49 34.32 -9.82
CA ILE A 68 -3.08 34.74 -9.68
C ILE A 68 -2.89 35.75 -8.54
N LYS A 69 -3.98 36.43 -8.14
CA LYS A 69 -4.00 37.43 -7.08
C LYS A 69 -3.65 36.80 -5.73
N GLY A 70 -2.42 37.06 -5.27
CA GLY A 70 -1.88 36.57 -3.98
C GLY A 70 -0.82 35.47 -4.09
N LYS A 71 -0.51 34.97 -5.31
CA LYS A 71 0.60 34.03 -5.50
C LYS A 71 1.89 34.82 -5.74
N LYS A 72 2.92 34.59 -4.91
CA LYS A 72 4.28 35.07 -5.19
C LYS A 72 4.78 34.32 -6.44
N LEU A 73 5.17 35.05 -7.49
CA LEU A 73 5.87 34.46 -8.63
C LEU A 73 7.19 33.89 -8.09
N LYS A 74 7.30 32.55 -8.04
CA LYS A 74 8.59 31.91 -7.77
C LYS A 74 9.47 32.13 -8.99
N SER A 75 10.70 32.55 -8.75
CA SER A 75 11.69 32.63 -9.81
C SER A 75 11.89 31.24 -10.41
N VAL A 76 11.92 31.14 -11.74
CA VAL A 76 12.23 29.89 -12.47
C VAL A 76 13.56 29.31 -11.99
N VAL A 77 14.52 30.17 -11.62
CA VAL A 77 15.82 29.78 -11.07
C VAL A 77 15.69 29.11 -9.70
N GLU A 78 14.77 29.59 -8.85
CA GLU A 78 14.52 28.96 -7.55
C GLU A 78 13.84 27.60 -7.68
N GLU A 79 12.90 27.46 -8.60
CA GLU A 79 12.27 26.16 -8.86
C GLU A 79 13.26 25.17 -9.45
N TYR A 80 14.11 25.61 -10.38
CA TYR A 80 15.19 24.77 -10.92
C TYR A 80 16.15 24.28 -9.84
N ARG A 81 16.57 25.15 -8.92
CA ARG A 81 17.45 24.76 -7.80
C ARG A 81 16.79 23.76 -6.84
N LYS A 82 15.49 23.91 -6.58
CA LYS A 82 14.73 22.99 -5.71
C LYS A 82 14.49 21.63 -6.35
N ASN A 83 14.24 21.63 -7.66
CA ASN A 83 13.96 20.41 -8.43
C ASN A 83 15.23 19.80 -9.03
N LYS A 84 16.41 20.39 -8.77
CA LYS A 84 17.67 19.85 -9.26
C LYS A 84 17.84 18.46 -8.65
N PRO A 85 17.94 17.39 -9.46
CA PRO A 85 18.18 16.06 -8.94
C PRO A 85 19.51 16.09 -8.19
N LYS A 86 19.51 15.56 -6.97
CA LYS A 86 20.75 15.42 -6.21
C LYS A 86 21.62 14.41 -6.94
N ASP A 87 22.85 14.81 -7.25
CA ASP A 87 23.85 13.90 -7.77
C ASP A 87 24.32 13.00 -6.62
N ASN A 88 24.07 11.70 -6.74
CA ASN A 88 24.45 10.69 -5.77
C ASN A 88 25.54 9.76 -6.32
N THR A 89 26.25 10.16 -7.38
CA THR A 89 27.29 9.34 -8.02
C THR A 89 28.39 8.93 -7.05
N THR A 90 28.90 9.87 -6.24
CA THR A 90 29.96 9.60 -5.24
C THR A 90 29.50 8.63 -4.17
N ASP A 91 28.28 8.82 -3.67
CA ASP A 91 27.69 7.97 -2.63
C ASP A 91 27.48 6.55 -3.17
N ASN A 92 26.98 6.42 -4.41
CA ASN A 92 26.81 5.14 -5.08
C ASN A 92 28.15 4.42 -5.28
N LEU A 93 29.20 5.13 -5.70
CA LEU A 93 30.54 4.55 -5.86
C LEU A 93 31.11 4.08 -4.51
N TYR A 94 30.92 4.86 -3.45
CA TYR A 94 31.31 4.46 -2.10
C TYR A 94 30.62 3.16 -1.67
N PHE A 95 29.30 3.04 -1.87
CA PHE A 95 28.58 1.81 -1.53
C PHE A 95 29.01 0.62 -2.38
N LEU A 96 29.26 0.80 -3.68
CA LEU A 96 29.77 -0.27 -4.55
C LEU A 96 31.13 -0.78 -4.07
N GLN A 97 32.04 0.12 -3.70
CA GLN A 97 33.36 -0.25 -3.18
C GLN A 97 33.26 -0.93 -1.79
N LEU A 98 32.33 -0.50 -0.94
CA LEU A 98 32.09 -1.12 0.35
C LEU A 98 31.58 -2.57 0.21
N LEU A 99 30.67 -2.79 -0.75
CA LEU A 99 30.13 -4.11 -1.08
C LEU A 99 31.18 -5.03 -1.74
N SER A 100 32.10 -4.48 -2.54
CA SER A 100 33.15 -5.28 -3.17
C SER A 100 34.19 -5.76 -2.17
N ASN A 101 34.55 -4.93 -1.17
CA ASN A 101 35.73 -5.14 -0.35
C ASN A 101 35.49 -5.81 1.00
N SER A 102 34.34 -5.60 1.67
CA SER A 102 34.23 -6.02 3.09
C SER A 102 32.86 -6.54 3.56
N HIS A 103 31.77 -6.26 2.85
CA HIS A 103 30.43 -6.58 3.35
C HIS A 103 29.65 -7.54 2.47
N LYS A 104 30.30 -8.62 2.00
CA LYS A 104 29.57 -9.74 1.40
C LYS A 104 28.88 -10.53 2.52
N PRO A 105 27.54 -10.62 2.54
CA PRO A 105 26.84 -11.47 3.50
C PRO A 105 27.27 -12.93 3.34
N HIS A 106 27.27 -13.68 4.43
CA HIS A 106 27.61 -15.10 4.42
C HIS A 106 26.68 -15.87 3.48
N SER A 107 27.25 -16.78 2.66
CA SER A 107 26.51 -17.48 1.59
C SER A 107 25.22 -18.12 2.09
N SER A 108 25.27 -18.80 3.25
CA SER A 108 24.09 -19.44 3.84
C SER A 108 22.95 -18.48 4.17
N VAL A 109 23.25 -17.24 4.56
CA VAL A 109 22.23 -16.22 4.85
C VAL A 109 21.61 -15.73 3.55
N VAL A 110 22.42 -15.54 2.52
CA VAL A 110 21.95 -15.16 1.18
C VAL A 110 21.05 -16.23 0.59
N GLU A 111 21.47 -17.49 0.63
CA GLU A 111 20.69 -18.62 0.15
C GLU A 111 19.35 -18.72 0.88
N LYS A 112 19.34 -18.57 2.20
CA LYS A 112 18.11 -18.58 2.99
C LYS A 112 17.15 -17.44 2.62
N ILE A 113 17.67 -16.24 2.40
CA ILE A 113 16.86 -15.10 1.92
C ILE A 113 16.32 -15.43 0.52
N MET A 114 17.17 -15.93 -0.37
CA MET A 114 16.75 -16.30 -1.72
C MET A 114 15.63 -17.34 -1.71
N GLU A 115 15.75 -18.40 -0.90
CA GLU A 115 14.71 -19.43 -0.74
C GLU A 115 13.39 -18.87 -0.22
N GLN A 116 13.42 -17.96 0.77
CA GLN A 116 12.21 -17.31 1.29
C GLN A 116 11.50 -16.43 0.27
N HIS A 117 12.25 -15.87 -0.68
CA HIS A 117 11.73 -14.98 -1.71
C HIS A 117 11.39 -15.72 -3.01
N ARG A 118 11.90 -16.93 -3.23
CA ARG A 118 11.54 -17.80 -4.37
C ARG A 118 10.05 -18.09 -4.39
N GLY A 119 9.47 -18.18 -5.59
CA GLY A 119 8.07 -18.52 -5.80
C GLY A 119 7.05 -17.41 -5.51
N LYS A 120 7.46 -16.21 -5.07
CA LYS A 120 6.57 -15.03 -4.99
C LYS A 120 6.16 -14.52 -6.38
N LEU A 121 7.04 -14.68 -7.36
CA LEU A 121 6.78 -14.42 -8.76
C LEU A 121 6.79 -15.76 -9.51
N ALA A 122 5.91 -15.90 -10.52
CA ALA A 122 5.83 -17.10 -11.33
C ALA A 122 7.17 -17.44 -12.03
N LYS A 123 7.96 -16.42 -12.38
CA LYS A 123 9.28 -16.56 -13.00
C LYS A 123 10.33 -17.18 -12.08
N ASP A 124 10.15 -17.05 -10.77
CA ASP A 124 11.11 -17.50 -9.76
C ASP A 124 10.72 -18.89 -9.20
N ARG A 125 9.61 -19.46 -9.66
CA ARG A 125 9.20 -20.82 -9.29
C ARG A 125 10.08 -21.80 -10.08
N PRO A 126 10.75 -22.76 -9.43
CA PRO A 126 11.45 -23.81 -10.15
C PRO A 126 10.46 -24.60 -11.03
N PRO A 127 10.91 -25.14 -12.17
CA PRO A 127 10.04 -25.97 -13.01
C PRO A 127 9.48 -27.12 -12.17
N GLU A 128 8.18 -27.34 -12.29
CA GLU A 128 7.55 -28.48 -11.62
C GLU A 128 8.20 -29.77 -12.12
N PRO A 129 8.49 -30.73 -11.22
CA PRO A 129 9.05 -32.00 -11.65
C PRO A 129 8.07 -32.62 -12.64
N VAL A 130 8.58 -33.02 -13.81
CA VAL A 130 7.78 -33.68 -14.84
C VAL A 130 7.31 -35.01 -14.25
N VAL A 131 6.05 -35.04 -13.80
CA VAL A 131 5.39 -36.28 -13.41
C VAL A 131 5.23 -37.07 -14.70
N LYS A 132 5.91 -38.21 -14.80
CA LYS A 132 5.68 -39.15 -15.88
C LYS A 132 4.23 -39.61 -15.72
N GLU A 133 3.40 -39.37 -16.72
CA GLU A 133 2.04 -39.86 -16.73
C GLU A 133 2.08 -41.37 -16.52
N GLU A 134 1.47 -41.84 -15.43
CA GLU A 134 1.29 -43.25 -15.20
C GLU A 134 0.39 -43.77 -16.32
N GLY A 135 0.90 -44.71 -17.12
CA GLY A 135 0.15 -45.27 -18.23
C GLY A 135 -1.19 -45.85 -17.76
N SER A 136 -2.20 -45.80 -18.63
CA SER A 136 -3.51 -46.39 -18.37
C SER A 136 -3.35 -47.83 -17.85
N VAL A 137 -4.06 -48.15 -16.77
CA VAL A 137 -4.09 -49.50 -16.19
C VAL A 137 -4.75 -50.49 -17.15
N PHE A 138 -5.59 -49.99 -18.06
CA PHE A 138 -6.21 -50.80 -19.11
C PHE A 138 -5.28 -50.95 -20.29
N THR A 139 -5.04 -52.20 -20.64
CA THR A 139 -4.37 -52.61 -21.87
C THR A 139 -5.41 -52.96 -22.93
N ASP A 140 -5.02 -52.92 -24.20
CA ASP A 140 -5.91 -53.30 -25.31
C ASP A 140 -6.51 -54.71 -25.12
N ARG A 141 -5.79 -55.61 -24.45
CA ARG A 141 -6.27 -56.96 -24.07
C ARG A 141 -7.44 -56.98 -23.09
N ASP A 142 -7.58 -55.94 -22.28
CA ASP A 142 -8.70 -55.82 -21.35
C ASP A 142 -9.99 -55.43 -22.11
N PHE A 143 -9.86 -54.74 -23.24
CA PHE A 143 -10.97 -54.46 -24.14
C PHE A 143 -11.39 -55.71 -24.92
N ASP A 144 -10.44 -56.53 -25.41
CA ASP A 144 -10.77 -57.81 -26.06
C ASP A 144 -11.62 -58.71 -25.17
N LYS A 145 -11.25 -58.83 -23.88
CA LYS A 145 -12.03 -59.61 -22.89
C LYS A 145 -13.40 -59.00 -22.61
N PHE A 146 -13.50 -57.68 -22.61
CA PHE A 146 -14.76 -56.99 -22.41
C PHE A 146 -15.71 -57.22 -23.59
N GLU A 147 -15.20 -57.19 -24.82
CA GLU A 147 -15.97 -57.54 -26.02
C GLU A 147 -16.49 -58.98 -25.94
N GLU A 148 -15.64 -59.96 -25.59
CA GLU A 148 -16.08 -61.35 -25.42
C GLU A 148 -17.18 -61.54 -24.35
N GLU A 149 -17.16 -60.75 -23.28
CA GLU A 149 -18.12 -60.88 -22.17
C GLU A 149 -19.45 -60.16 -22.42
N TYR A 150 -19.46 -59.13 -23.27
CA TYR A 150 -20.63 -58.27 -23.51
C TYR A 150 -21.20 -58.33 -24.93
N ASP A 151 -20.53 -58.95 -25.89
CA ASP A 151 -21.10 -59.28 -27.20
C ASP A 151 -21.96 -60.55 -27.10
N TRP A 152 -23.27 -60.36 -27.20
CA TRP A 152 -24.31 -61.40 -27.24
C TRP A 152 -24.68 -61.81 -28.66
#